data_AF-A0A966GDR5-F1
#
_entry.id   AF-A0A966GDR5-F1
#
_cell.length_a   1.000
_cell.length_b   1.000
_cell.length_c   1.000
_cell.angle_alpha   90.00
_cell.angle_beta   90.00
_cell.angle_gamma   90.00
#
_symmetry.space_group_name_H-M   'P 1'
#
loop_
_entity.id
_entity.type
_entity.pdbx_description
1 polymer ?
#
loop_
_entity_poly.entity_id
_entity_poly.type
_entity_poly.pdbx_seq_one_letter_code
_entity_poly.pdbx_strand_id
1 'polypeptide(L)'
;MRDFFINSFEILVGVILVILAIVIVVAAGVVAFGGGQGMMMNGQQMGGGPLAGLAVLVGGALYLVFIGGLMYLGLGIYQNTKRTAAAMERLASK
;
A
#
# COMPACT_ATOMS: atom_id res chain seq x y z
N MET A 1 -2.82 21.06 16.55
CA MET A 1 -1.60 20.35 16.07
C MET A 1 -1.82 18.85 15.83
N ARG A 2 -2.59 18.13 16.66
CA ARG A 2 -2.85 16.69 16.51
C ARG A 2 -3.61 16.29 15.24
N ASP A 3 -4.60 17.06 14.82
CA ASP A 3 -5.36 16.74 13.61
C ASP A 3 -4.53 16.96 12.33
N PHE A 4 -3.53 17.84 12.39
CA PHE A 4 -2.51 17.97 11.34
C PHE A 4 -1.67 16.70 11.21
N PHE A 5 -1.21 16.09 12.31
CA PHE A 5 -0.47 14.82 12.24
C PHE A 5 -1.32 13.69 11.67
N ILE A 6 -2.56 13.51 12.14
CA ILE A 6 -3.42 12.42 11.67
C ILE A 6 -3.73 12.57 10.17
N ASN A 7 -4.11 13.78 9.76
CA ASN A 7 -4.39 14.06 8.35
C ASN A 7 -3.13 13.93 7.48
N SER A 8 -1.97 14.36 7.98
CA SER A 8 -0.70 14.21 7.26
C SER A 8 -0.28 12.75 7.13
N PHE A 9 -0.51 11.92 8.15
CA PHE A 9 -0.25 10.48 8.08
C PHE A 9 -1.17 9.80 7.07
N GLU A 10 -2.46 10.13 7.05
CA GLU A 10 -3.40 9.59 6.07
C GLU A 10 -2.98 9.95 4.63
N ILE A 11 -2.66 11.22 4.38
CA ILE A 11 -2.15 11.69 3.09
C ILE A 11 -0.84 10.98 2.73
N LEU A 12 0.10 10.87 3.68
CA LEU A 12 1.40 10.21 3.46
C LEU A 12 1.22 8.74 3.08
N VAL A 13 0.35 8.01 3.79
CA VAL A 13 0.01 6.62 3.47
C VAL A 13 -0.61 6.53 2.07
N GLY A 14 -1.55 7.41 1.75
CA GLY A 14 -2.15 7.49 0.41
C GLY A 14 -1.10 7.73 -0.68
N VAL A 15 -0.21 8.69 -0.50
CA VAL A 15 0.88 9.00 -1.44
C VAL A 15 1.80 7.79 -1.64
N ILE A 16 2.20 7.11 -0.55
CA ILE A 16 3.03 5.91 -0.63
C ILE A 16 2.34 4.83 -1.46
N LEU A 17 1.06 4.57 -1.22
CA LEU A 17 0.32 3.54 -1.95
C LEU A 17 0.16 3.88 -3.45
N VAL A 18 -0.04 5.15 -3.78
CA VAL A 18 -0.09 5.61 -5.18
C VAL A 18 1.26 5.41 -5.86
N ILE A 19 2.36 5.79 -5.21
CA ILE A 19 3.71 5.57 -5.73
C ILE A 19 3.95 4.06 -5.95
N LEU A 20 3.56 3.24 -4.98
CA LEU A 20 3.73 1.79 -5.05
C LEU A 20 2.90 1.17 -6.18
N ALA A 21 1.68 1.67 -6.42
CA ALA A 21 0.86 1.28 -7.56
C ALA A 21 1.54 1.61 -8.90
N ILE A 22 2.10 2.82 -9.03
CA ILE A 22 2.83 3.24 -10.23
C ILE A 22 4.03 2.33 -10.47
N VAL A 23 4.80 2.02 -9.41
CA VAL A 23 5.95 1.10 -9.50
C VAL A 23 5.53 -0.28 -10.00
N ILE A 24 4.41 -0.84 -9.51
CA ILE A 24 3.90 -2.14 -9.97
C ILE A 24 3.52 -2.09 -11.46
N VAL A 25 2.82 -1.03 -11.89
CA VAL A 25 2.41 -0.88 -13.29
C VAL A 25 3.62 -0.74 -14.22
N VAL A 26 4.61 0.06 -13.82
CA VAL A 26 5.86 0.21 -14.57
C VAL A 26 6.62 -1.11 -14.63
N ALA A 27 6.76 -1.80 -13.50
CA ALA A 27 7.43 -3.10 -13.44
C ALA A 27 6.75 -4.14 -14.34
N ALA A 28 5.41 -4.19 -14.33
CA ALA A 28 4.66 -5.07 -15.22
C ALA A 28 4.88 -4.74 -16.70
N GLY A 29 4.90 -3.46 -17.07
CA GLY A 29 5.18 -3.01 -18.44
C GLY A 29 6.58 -3.40 -18.90
N VAL A 30 7.59 -3.21 -18.04
CA VAL A 30 8.98 -3.61 -18.31
C VAL A 30 9.07 -5.12 -18.50
N VAL A 31 8.43 -5.93 -17.64
CA VAL A 31 8.44 -7.39 -17.78
C VAL A 31 7.70 -7.86 -19.04
N ALA A 32 6.58 -7.22 -19.37
CA ALA A 32 5.75 -7.61 -20.52
C ALA A 32 6.41 -7.28 -21.87
N PHE A 33 7.04 -6.11 -21.98
CA PHE A 33 7.46 -5.53 -23.26
C PHE A 33 8.95 -5.17 -23.35
N GLY A 34 9.73 -5.29 -22.28
CA GLY A 34 11.11 -4.82 -22.18
C GLY A 34 12.19 -5.62 -22.93
N GLY A 35 11.83 -6.46 -23.90
CA GLY A 35 12.81 -7.03 -24.83
C GLY A 35 13.79 -8.08 -24.26
N GLY A 36 13.37 -8.90 -23.30
CA GLY A 36 14.13 -10.10 -22.86
C GLY A 36 15.00 -9.93 -21.61
N GLN A 37 15.21 -8.70 -21.13
CA GLN A 37 15.71 -8.45 -19.77
C GLN A 37 14.53 -8.46 -18.80
N GLY A 38 14.03 -9.66 -18.49
CA GLY A 38 13.06 -9.82 -17.40
C GLY A 38 13.66 -9.40 -16.05
N MET A 39 12.81 -9.20 -15.05
CA MET A 39 13.25 -8.71 -13.74
C MET A 39 14.20 -9.71 -13.07
N MET A 40 15.27 -9.17 -12.50
CA MET A 40 16.20 -9.89 -11.63
C MET A 40 15.55 -10.03 -10.26
N MET A 41 14.93 -11.17 -9.99
CA MET A 41 14.43 -11.50 -8.65
C MET A 41 15.41 -12.50 -8.04
N ASN A 42 16.03 -12.13 -6.91
CA ASN A 42 16.93 -13.01 -6.16
C ASN A 42 18.12 -13.56 -6.99
N GLY A 43 18.67 -12.73 -7.89
CA GLY A 43 19.81 -13.12 -8.74
C GLY A 43 19.46 -14.08 -9.89
N GLN A 44 18.19 -14.45 -10.06
CA GLN A 44 17.72 -15.25 -11.17
C GLN A 44 16.97 -14.38 -12.18
N GLN A 45 17.31 -14.54 -13.46
CA GLN A 45 16.63 -13.86 -14.54
C GLN A 45 15.29 -14.56 -14.81
N MET A 46 14.20 -13.96 -14.36
CA MET A 46 12.87 -14.46 -14.71
C MET A 46 12.62 -14.14 -16.18
N GLY A 47 12.17 -15.13 -16.97
CA GLY A 47 11.84 -14.93 -18.38
C GLY A 47 10.81 -13.81 -18.58
N GLY A 48 11.06 -12.93 -19.55
CA GLY A 48 10.14 -11.84 -19.90
C GLY A 48 8.96 -12.32 -20.75
N GLY A 49 7.93 -11.48 -20.85
CA GLY A 49 6.79 -11.68 -21.75
C GLY A 49 5.44 -11.27 -21.15
N PRO A 50 4.38 -11.18 -21.98
CA PRO A 50 3.08 -10.66 -21.55
C PRO A 50 2.46 -11.41 -20.36
N LEU A 51 2.62 -12.74 -20.32
CA LEU A 51 2.10 -13.56 -19.22
C LEU A 51 2.84 -13.28 -17.90
N ALA A 52 4.15 -13.06 -17.95
CA ALA A 52 4.95 -12.68 -16.79
C ALA A 52 4.57 -11.28 -16.28
N GLY A 53 4.33 -10.32 -17.18
CA GLY A 53 3.84 -8.99 -16.79
C GLY A 53 2.46 -9.05 -16.13
N LEU A 54 1.57 -9.92 -16.63
CA LEU A 54 0.26 -10.15 -16.01
C LEU A 54 0.39 -10.76 -14.60
N ALA A 55 1.31 -11.70 -14.40
CA ALA A 55 1.61 -12.24 -13.08
C ALA A 55 2.13 -11.16 -12.11
N VAL A 56 2.96 -10.22 -12.58
CA VAL A 56 3.42 -9.08 -11.78
C VAL A 56 2.26 -8.15 -11.41
N LEU A 57 1.33 -7.88 -12.33
CA LEU A 57 0.15 -7.06 -12.01
C LEU A 57 -0.73 -7.72 -10.95
N VAL A 58 -1.01 -9.02 -11.09
CA VAL A 58 -1.85 -9.75 -10.14
C VAL A 58 -1.16 -9.83 -8.77
N GLY A 59 0.11 -10.24 -8.74
CA GLY A 59 0.88 -10.33 -7.49
C GLY A 59 1.08 -8.97 -6.83
N GLY A 60 1.38 -7.94 -7.62
CA GLY A 60 1.54 -6.57 -7.15
C GLY A 60 0.24 -5.98 -6.62
N ALA A 61 -0.89 -6.22 -7.29
CA ALA A 61 -2.20 -5.78 -6.82
C ALA A 61 -2.58 -6.44 -5.49
N LEU A 62 -2.37 -7.75 -5.36
CA LEU A 62 -2.57 -8.47 -4.09
C LEU A 62 -1.68 -7.92 -2.97
N TYR A 63 -0.40 -7.66 -3.28
CA TYR A 63 0.55 -7.05 -2.35
C TYR A 63 0.08 -5.65 -1.91
N LEU A 64 -0.37 -4.82 -2.85
CA LEU A 64 -0.82 -3.47 -2.59
C LEU A 64 -2.10 -3.45 -1.74
N VAL A 65 -3.05 -4.33 -2.03
CA VAL A 65 -4.27 -4.48 -1.22
C VAL A 65 -3.93 -4.94 0.20
N PHE A 66 -3.02 -5.90 0.33
CA PHE A 66 -2.63 -6.42 1.64
C PHE A 66 -1.89 -5.36 2.48
N ILE A 67 -0.85 -4.73 1.93
CA ILE A 67 -0.06 -3.71 2.63
C ILE A 67 -0.89 -2.45 2.87
N GLY A 68 -1.60 -1.95 1.85
CA GLY A 68 -2.47 -0.78 2.00
C GLY A 68 -3.60 -1.03 3.00
N GLY A 69 -4.20 -2.22 2.97
CA GLY A 69 -5.20 -2.65 3.94
C GLY A 69 -4.67 -2.62 5.37
N LEU A 70 -3.46 -3.15 5.61
CA LEU A 70 -2.84 -3.13 6.93
C LEU A 70 -2.48 -1.71 7.40
N MET A 71 -1.98 -0.86 6.49
CA MET A 71 -1.65 0.54 6.82
C MET A 71 -2.90 1.34 7.22
N TYR A 72 -3.99 1.21 6.46
CA TYR A 72 -5.25 1.88 6.79
C TYR A 72 -5.95 1.26 8.00
N LEU A 73 -5.82 -0.05 8.21
CA LEU A 73 -6.34 -0.71 9.41
C LEU A 73 -5.70 -0.13 10.68
N GLY A 74 -4.39 0.08 10.68
CA GLY A 74 -3.68 0.70 11.80
C GLY A 74 -4.20 2.12 12.10
N LEU A 75 -4.39 2.93 11.06
CA LEU A 75 -4.98 4.27 11.20
C LEU A 75 -6.42 4.21 11.74
N GLY A 76 -7.23 3.27 11.26
CA GLY A 76 -8.61 3.07 11.71
C GLY A 76 -8.71 2.65 13.18
N ILE A 77 -7.84 1.73 13.63
CA ILE A 77 -7.78 1.32 15.04
C ILE A 77 -7.44 2.52 15.93
N TYR A 78 -6.44 3.32 15.54
CA TYR A 78 -6.06 4.51 16.31
C TYR A 78 -7.23 5.49 16.46
N GLN A 79 -7.96 5.77 15.38
CA GLN A 79 -9.12 6.66 15.41
C GLN A 79 -10.25 6.09 16.28
N ASN A 80 -10.52 4.78 16.19
CA ASN A 80 -11.55 4.13 17.00
C ASN A 80 -11.20 4.15 18.50
N THR A 81 -9.98 3.80 18.88
CA THR A 81 -9.53 3.86 20.28
C THR A 81 -9.62 5.27 20.84
N LYS A 82 -9.27 6.29 20.04
CA LYS A 82 -9.41 7.70 20.43
C LYS A 82 -10.87 8.09 20.67
N ARG A 83 -11.80 7.68 19.79
CA ARG A 83 -13.24 7.97 19.96
C ARG A 83 -13.81 7.29 21.21
N THR A 84 -13.39 6.06 21.48
CA THR A 84 -13.78 5.33 22.69
C THR A 84 -13.26 6.01 23.95
N ALA A 85 -11.99 6.43 23.98
CA ALA A 85 -11.43 7.16 25.13
C ALA A 85 -12.19 8.47 25.40
N ALA A 86 -12.47 9.26 24.35
CA ALA A 86 -13.24 10.49 24.48
C ALA A 86 -14.70 10.25 24.95
N ALA A 87 -15.31 9.13 24.54
CA ALA A 87 -16.64 8.76 25.02
C ALA A 87 -16.61 8.36 26.51
N MET A 88 -15.58 7.62 26.94
CA MET A 88 -15.39 7.24 28.34
C MET A 88 -15.15 8.44 29.25
N GLU A 89 -14.32 9.40 28.83
CA GLU A 89 -14.11 10.66 29.57
C GLU A 89 -15.42 11.41 29.78
N ARG A 90 -16.27 11.50 28.73
CA ARG A 90 -17.58 12.15 28.82
C ARG A 90 -18.54 11.45 29.78
N LEU A 91 -18.51 10.12 29.80
CA LEU A 91 -19.31 9.32 30.74
C LEU A 91 -18.83 9.50 32.18
N ALA A 92 -17.52 9.55 32.41
CA ALA A 92 -16.93 9.74 33.72
C ALA A 92 -17.07 11.18 34.26
N SER A 93 -17.22 12.16 33.37
CA SER A 93 -17.49 13.57 33.72
C SER A 93 -18.97 13.86 34.06
N LYS A 94 -19.81 12.84 34.12
CA LYS A 94 -21.26 12.91 34.39
C LYS A 94 -21.57 12.31 35.74
#